data_AF-A0A8C9KGA9-F1
#
_entry.id   AF-A0A8C9KGA9-F1
#
_cell.length_a   1.000
_cell.length_b   1.000
_cell.length_c   1.000
_cell.angle_alpha   90.00
_cell.angle_beta   90.00
_cell.angle_gamma   90.00
#
_symmetry.space_group_name_H-M   'P 1'
#
loop_
_entity.id
_entity.type
_entity.pdbx_description
1 polymer ?
#
loop_
_entity_poly.entity_id
_entity_poly.type
_entity_poly.pdbx_seq_one_letter_code
_entity_poly.pdbx_strand_id
1 'polypeptide(L)'
;LELAMDNSYHLNQRNSCNGLPSEKKNNFLVSEDHGQKILSVLQNFREQNVFYDFKIIMKDETIPCHRCVLAACSDFFRSSQISISQCCIGHW
;
A
#
# COMPACT_ATOMS: atom_id res chain seq x y z
N LEU A 1 -13.50 15.45 -27.77
CA LEU A 1 -13.04 14.13 -27.33
C LEU A 1 -11.71 14.33 -26.62
N GLU A 2 -11.74 14.91 -25.43
CA GLU A 2 -10.62 14.98 -24.49
C GLU A 2 -11.24 15.42 -23.17
N LEU A 3 -11.33 14.53 -22.20
CA LEU A 3 -11.67 14.90 -20.84
C LEU A 3 -10.53 14.40 -19.97
N ALA A 4 -9.64 15.34 -19.65
CA ALA A 4 -8.63 15.17 -18.61
C ALA A 4 -9.34 14.72 -17.33
N MET A 5 -8.96 13.54 -16.83
CA MET A 5 -9.38 13.07 -15.51
C MET A 5 -8.66 13.93 -14.47
N ASP A 6 -9.35 14.94 -13.97
CA ASP A 6 -8.95 15.72 -12.82
C ASP A 6 -9.06 14.83 -11.57
N ASN A 7 -7.93 14.24 -11.15
CA ASN A 7 -7.81 13.45 -9.94
C ASN A 7 -7.69 14.39 -8.73
N SER A 8 -8.77 15.11 -8.41
CA SER A 8 -8.89 15.81 -7.14
C SER A 8 -9.39 14.82 -6.06
N TYR A 9 -8.45 14.13 -5.43
CA TYR A 9 -8.71 13.41 -4.18
C TYR A 9 -8.98 14.43 -3.07
N HIS A 10 -10.23 14.87 -2.98
CA HIS A 10 -10.73 15.71 -1.90
C HIS A 10 -10.73 14.90 -0.60
N LEU A 11 -9.65 15.01 0.16
CA LEU A 11 -9.53 14.47 1.52
C LEU A 11 -10.53 15.21 2.42
N ASN A 12 -11.75 14.71 2.49
CA ASN A 12 -12.81 15.24 3.32
C ASN A 12 -12.52 14.87 4.79
N GLN A 13 -11.60 15.61 5.43
CA GLN A 13 -11.45 15.62 6.88
C GLN A 13 -12.67 16.32 7.48
N ARG A 14 -13.67 15.54 7.89
CA ARG A 14 -14.68 16.01 8.84
C ARG A 14 -14.33 15.52 10.23
N ASN A 15 -13.41 16.20 10.89
CA ASN A 15 -13.22 16.11 12.33
C ASN A 15 -13.92 17.30 12.95
N SER A 16 -15.20 17.13 13.29
CA SER A 16 -15.90 18.10 14.12
C SER A 16 -15.45 17.90 15.57
N CYS A 17 -14.52 18.72 16.03
CA CYS A 17 -14.27 18.95 17.45
C CYS A 17 -14.13 20.46 17.68
N ASN A 18 -15.13 21.04 18.35
CA ASN A 18 -15.14 22.45 18.72
C ASN A 18 -14.22 22.67 19.93
N GLY A 19 -13.13 23.43 19.76
CA GLY A 19 -12.43 24.07 20.89
C GLY A 19 -10.91 24.27 20.73
N LEU A 20 -10.51 25.55 20.64
CA LEU A 20 -9.17 26.18 20.77
C LEU A 20 -8.28 26.28 19.51
N PRO A 21 -7.91 27.49 19.06
CA PRO A 21 -6.91 27.70 18.02
C PRO A 21 -5.51 27.56 18.64
N SER A 22 -4.89 26.38 18.47
CA SER A 22 -3.45 26.23 18.63
C SER A 22 -2.87 26.06 17.23
N GLU A 23 -2.30 27.13 16.68
CA GLU A 23 -1.56 27.11 15.42
C GLU A 23 -0.23 26.33 15.61
N LYS A 24 -0.33 25.03 15.83
CA LYS A 24 0.80 24.12 15.68
C LYS A 24 0.98 23.91 14.18
N LYS A 25 1.88 24.70 13.59
CA LYS A 25 2.41 24.45 12.24
C LYS A 25 3.08 23.07 12.25
N ASN A 26 2.31 22.05 11.90
CA ASN A 26 2.81 20.71 11.71
C ASN A 26 3.76 20.77 10.50
N ASN A 27 5.07 20.70 10.74
CA ASN A 27 6.05 20.59 9.67
C ASN A 27 5.85 19.23 8.99
N PHE A 28 5.03 19.20 7.95
CA PHE A 28 4.77 17.99 7.17
C PHE A 28 5.96 17.74 6.24
N LEU A 29 6.84 16.82 6.64
CA LEU A 29 7.95 16.37 5.80
C LEU A 29 7.40 15.33 4.83
N VAL A 30 7.21 15.73 3.58
CA VAL A 30 6.84 14.83 2.47
C VAL A 30 8.09 14.50 1.70
N SER A 31 8.33 13.21 1.48
CA SER A 31 9.28 12.76 0.48
C SER A 31 8.49 12.25 -0.72
N GLU A 32 8.47 13.03 -1.78
CA GLU A 32 7.67 12.76 -3.00
C GLU A 32 8.07 11.43 -3.66
N ASP A 33 9.35 11.04 -3.60
CA ASP A 33 9.86 9.81 -4.23
C ASP A 33 9.90 8.57 -3.33
N HIS A 34 9.54 8.69 -2.06
CA HIS A 34 9.76 7.62 -1.10
C HIS A 34 8.96 6.36 -1.42
N GLY A 35 7.69 6.52 -1.83
CA GLY A 35 6.84 5.41 -2.25
C GLY A 35 7.44 4.67 -3.45
N GLN A 36 7.95 5.40 -4.44
CA GLN A 36 8.57 4.80 -5.62
C GLN A 36 9.82 3.99 -5.26
N LYS A 37 10.68 4.52 -4.36
CA LYS A 37 11.87 3.82 -3.88
C LYS A 37 11.52 2.52 -3.16
N ILE A 38 10.50 2.52 -2.31
CA ILE A 38 10.01 1.31 -1.64
C ILE A 38 9.54 0.27 -2.66
N LEU A 39 8.75 0.68 -3.65
CA LEU A 39 8.26 -0.23 -4.69
C LEU A 39 9.40 -0.83 -5.52
N SER A 40 10.43 -0.05 -5.84
CA SER A 40 11.64 -0.56 -6.51
C SER A 40 12.37 -1.61 -5.67
N VAL A 41 12.47 -1.43 -4.35
CA VAL A 41 13.08 -2.42 -3.46
C VAL A 41 12.26 -3.72 -3.43
N LEU A 42 10.92 -3.63 -3.28
CA LEU A 42 10.04 -4.80 -3.29
C LEU A 42 10.07 -5.54 -4.64
N GLN A 43 10.18 -4.80 -5.74
CA GLN A 43 10.38 -5.41 -7.05
C GLN A 43 11.70 -6.18 -7.13
N ASN A 44 12.81 -5.59 -6.65
CA ASN A 44 14.11 -6.25 -6.64
C ASN A 44 14.09 -7.54 -5.80
N PHE A 45 13.41 -7.55 -4.64
CA PHE A 45 13.23 -8.76 -3.85
C PHE A 45 12.49 -9.86 -4.61
N ARG A 46 11.44 -9.49 -5.35
CA ARG A 46 10.71 -10.43 -6.21
C ARG A 46 11.60 -11.00 -7.31
N GLU A 47 12.39 -10.17 -7.98
CA GLU A 47 13.31 -10.58 -9.05
C GLU A 47 14.44 -11.48 -8.55
N GLN A 48 14.94 -11.21 -7.34
CA GLN A 48 15.93 -12.04 -6.65
C GLN A 48 15.31 -13.29 -6.00
N ASN A 49 13.98 -13.45 -6.06
CA ASN A 49 13.24 -14.57 -5.48
C ASN A 49 13.47 -14.69 -3.96
N VAL A 50 13.50 -13.55 -3.25
CA VAL A 50 13.65 -13.44 -1.78
C VAL A 50 12.52 -12.62 -1.17
N PHE A 51 12.28 -12.80 0.14
CA PHE A 51 11.36 -11.98 0.95
C PHE A 51 9.91 -11.86 0.49
N TYR A 52 9.45 -12.72 -0.43
CA TYR A 52 8.04 -12.82 -0.78
C TYR A 52 7.33 -13.88 0.08
N ASP A 53 6.05 -13.67 0.35
CA ASP A 53 5.22 -14.47 1.26
C ASP A 53 3.99 -15.07 0.57
N PHE A 54 3.89 -14.91 -0.76
CA PHE A 54 2.79 -15.41 -1.57
C PHE A 54 3.25 -15.78 -2.99
N LYS A 55 2.54 -16.73 -3.59
CA LYS A 55 2.72 -17.13 -4.99
C LYS A 55 1.36 -17.26 -5.65
N ILE A 56 1.21 -16.63 -6.81
CA ILE A 56 0.05 -16.85 -7.67
C ILE A 56 0.39 -18.00 -8.62
N ILE A 57 -0.40 -19.06 -8.56
CA ILE A 57 -0.23 -20.23 -9.42
C ILE A 57 -1.21 -20.08 -10.59
N MET A 58 -0.67 -19.98 -11.79
CA MET A 58 -1.39 -20.04 -13.05
C MET A 58 -0.96 -21.31 -13.77
N LYS A 59 -1.79 -21.79 -14.70
CA LYS A 59 -1.66 -23.11 -15.35
C LYS A 59 -0.21 -23.53 -15.65
N ASP A 60 0.56 -22.62 -16.25
CA ASP A 60 1.93 -22.90 -16.70
C ASP A 60 2.99 -22.01 -16.01
N GLU A 61 2.58 -21.14 -15.07
CA GLU A 61 3.46 -20.14 -14.46
C GLU A 61 3.18 -19.92 -12.97
N THR A 62 4.24 -19.65 -12.22
CA THR A 62 4.14 -19.26 -10.80
C THR A 62 4.75 -17.88 -10.60
N ILE A 63 3.96 -16.94 -10.08
CA ILE A 63 4.39 -15.56 -9.85
C ILE A 63 4.63 -15.35 -8.34
N PRO A 64 5.88 -15.21 -7.86
CA PRO A 64 6.15 -14.78 -6.50
C PRO A 64 5.71 -13.33 -6.28
N CYS A 65 5.13 -13.02 -5.13
CA CYS A 65 4.58 -11.70 -4.83
C CYS A 65 4.43 -11.44 -3.33
N HIS A 66 4.25 -10.17 -2.97
CA HIS A 66 4.05 -9.73 -1.59
C HIS A 66 2.57 -9.49 -1.34
N ARG A 67 1.98 -10.12 -0.31
CA ARG A 67 0.55 -9.97 0.00
C ARG A 67 0.17 -8.50 0.25
N CYS A 68 1.03 -7.77 0.95
CA CYS A 68 0.80 -6.37 1.29
C CYS A 68 0.64 -5.47 0.05
N VAL A 69 1.43 -5.72 -0.99
CA VAL A 69 1.33 -4.99 -2.26
C VAL A 69 0.01 -5.35 -2.96
N LEU A 70 -0.34 -6.64 -3.04
CA LEU A 70 -1.57 -7.07 -3.69
C LEU A 70 -2.82 -6.49 -3.02
N ALA A 71 -2.88 -6.49 -1.69
CA ALA A 71 -4.01 -5.96 -0.94
C ALA A 71 -4.14 -4.44 -1.02
N ALA A 72 -3.02 -3.72 -1.13
CA ALA A 72 -3.04 -2.28 -1.36
C ALA A 72 -3.61 -1.94 -2.75
N CYS A 73 -3.34 -2.78 -3.76
CA CYS A 73 -3.74 -2.54 -5.15
C CYS A 73 -5.11 -3.12 -5.54
N SER A 74 -5.67 -4.05 -4.77
CA SER A 74 -6.87 -4.79 -5.20
C SER A 74 -7.74 -5.26 -4.04
N ASP A 75 -9.02 -4.94 -4.12
CA ASP A 75 -10.06 -5.38 -3.17
C ASP A 75 -10.20 -6.90 -3.12
N PHE A 76 -10.00 -7.60 -4.24
CA PHE A 76 -10.02 -9.05 -4.31
C PHE A 76 -8.95 -9.68 -3.41
N PHE A 77 -7.72 -9.16 -3.50
CA PHE A 77 -6.62 -9.61 -2.67
C PHE A 77 -6.68 -9.03 -1.24
N ARG A 78 -7.29 -7.86 -1.05
CA ARG A 78 -7.53 -7.26 0.28
C ARG A 78 -8.54 -8.05 1.09
N SER A 79 -9.65 -8.45 0.48
CA SER A 79 -10.67 -9.31 1.11
C SER A 79 -10.08 -10.65 1.53
N SER A 80 -9.16 -11.19 0.71
CA SER A 80 -8.38 -12.39 1.02
C SER A 80 -7.38 -12.20 2.17
N GLN A 81 -6.96 -10.96 2.46
CA GLN A 81 -6.01 -10.62 3.53
C GLN A 81 -6.67 -10.40 4.90
N ILE A 82 -7.93 -9.96 4.96
CA ILE A 82 -8.65 -9.61 6.20
C ILE A 82 -8.84 -10.82 7.14
N SER A 83 -8.74 -12.06 6.62
CA SER A 83 -8.74 -13.26 7.45
C SER A 83 -7.45 -13.49 8.24
N ILE A 84 -6.34 -12.80 7.93
CA ILE A 84 -5.03 -13.06 8.54
C ILE A 84 -4.79 -12.07 9.68
N SER A 85 -5.58 -12.19 10.74
CA SER A 85 -5.24 -11.65 12.07
C SER A 85 -4.23 -12.54 12.82
N GLN A 86 -3.68 -13.58 12.18
CA GLN A 86 -2.64 -14.46 12.74
C GLN A 86 -1.63 -14.86 11.66
N CYS A 87 -0.51 -14.14 11.53
CA CYS A 87 0.76 -14.75 11.06
C CYS A 87 2.02 -13.90 11.31
N CYS A 88 1.91 -12.61 11.66
CA CYS A 88 3.11 -11.80 11.91
C CYS A 88 3.72 -11.98 13.31
N ILE A 89 3.33 -13.00 14.08
CA ILE A 89 4.05 -13.40 15.30
C ILE A 89 4.57 -14.83 15.07
N GLY A 90 5.68 -14.97 14.35
CA GLY A 90 6.26 -16.27 14.07
C GLY A 90 7.50 -16.21 13.20
N HIS A 91 8.63 -15.88 13.83
CA HIS A 91 10.01 -16.11 13.38
C HIS A 91 10.37 -15.69 11.95
N TRP A 92 10.97 -14.49 11.86
CA TRP A 92 12.23 -14.34 11.14
C TRP A 92 13.37 -14.43 12.15
#